data_AF-A0A967GYZ9-F1
#
_entry.id   AF-A0A967GYZ9-F1
#
_cell.length_a   1.000
_cell.length_b   1.000
_cell.length_c   1.000
_cell.angle_alpha   90.00
_cell.angle_beta   90.00
_cell.angle_gamma   90.00
#
_symmetry.space_group_name_H-M   'P 1'
#
loop_
_entity.id
_entity.type
_entity.pdbx_description
1 polymer ?
#
loop_
_entity_poly.entity_id
_entity_poly.type
_entity_poly.pdbx_seq_one_letter_code
_entity_poly.pdbx_strand_id
1 'polypeptide(L)'
;NGKNVVLMRDLTDTMYNPKMEPRVSHFRGTDLVVEHIEKYVCSTVTSNQILGGAPYRFETDPRKHLVFLIGERQYKTRETLPAFAEKHLASEFRLSFVHAGEVDGNRFAGIEAVEDADVLFVSVRRRALPEEDLALIRRHVTAGKPVVGIRTASHAFSLRGKPAPDGHASWEKWDAEVLGGNYHGHHRNNLKTVARVVAGGKPGFLDGVGLEGFVSRGSLYRNAPLQKGANAFLMGKAESVEQEEPLAWSFIRKDGGRSWYTSLGHVSDFAQEPFRQMLVNGVMWAAGVSEAN
;
A
#
# COMPACT_ATOMS: atom_id res chain seq x y z
N ASN A 1 -28.78 -25.28 -11.87
CA ASN A 1 -29.10 -24.93 -13.29
C ASN A 1 -27.91 -25.02 -14.25
N GLY A 2 -26.68 -25.39 -13.83
CA GLY A 2 -25.56 -25.68 -14.76
C GLY A 2 -25.10 -24.50 -15.63
N LYS A 3 -25.39 -23.26 -15.22
CA LYS A 3 -24.99 -22.04 -15.93
C LYS A 3 -23.68 -21.53 -15.33
N ASN A 4 -22.74 -21.17 -16.20
CA ASN A 4 -21.54 -20.42 -15.80
C ASN A 4 -21.96 -18.95 -15.64
N VAL A 5 -22.06 -18.49 -14.40
CA VAL A 5 -22.48 -17.13 -14.07
C VAL A 5 -21.33 -16.38 -13.42
N VAL A 6 -21.31 -15.06 -13.63
CA VAL A 6 -20.45 -14.12 -12.94
C VAL A 6 -21.31 -12.96 -12.43
N LEU A 7 -20.95 -12.35 -11.30
CA LEU A 7 -21.59 -11.15 -10.79
C LEU A 7 -20.90 -9.89 -11.34
N MET A 8 -21.68 -8.94 -11.87
CA MET A 8 -21.18 -7.62 -12.26
C MET A 8 -21.06 -6.71 -11.02
N ARG A 9 -19.91 -6.71 -10.35
CA ARG A 9 -19.80 -6.16 -8.99
C ARG A 9 -19.96 -4.64 -8.90
N ASP A 10 -19.51 -3.91 -9.90
CA ASP A 10 -19.53 -2.44 -9.94
C ASP A 10 -20.87 -1.87 -10.43
N LEU A 11 -21.77 -2.71 -10.96
CA LEU A 11 -23.16 -2.37 -11.25
C LEU A 11 -24.15 -3.04 -10.28
N THR A 12 -23.64 -3.57 -9.17
CA THR A 12 -24.46 -4.22 -8.14
C THR A 12 -24.73 -3.23 -7.01
N ASP A 13 -25.99 -3.16 -6.60
CA ASP A 13 -26.43 -2.49 -5.38
C ASP A 13 -27.24 -3.48 -4.52
N THR A 14 -27.31 -3.23 -3.22
CA THR A 14 -27.96 -4.13 -2.26
C THR A 14 -28.93 -3.38 -1.37
N MET A 15 -30.05 -4.03 -1.04
CA MET A 15 -30.96 -3.55 0.00
C MET A 15 -30.33 -3.82 1.37
N TYR A 16 -29.38 -2.99 1.79
CA TYR A 16 -28.74 -3.03 3.10
C TYR A 16 -29.21 -1.87 3.97
N ASN A 17 -29.40 -2.12 5.27
CA ASN A 17 -29.76 -1.10 6.26
C ASN A 17 -28.54 -0.81 7.16
N PRO A 18 -27.88 0.36 7.01
CA PRO A 18 -26.74 0.75 7.85
C PRO A 18 -27.01 0.79 9.35
N LYS A 19 -28.28 0.80 9.79
CA LYS A 19 -28.66 0.76 11.20
C LYS A 19 -28.64 -0.66 11.81
N MET A 20 -28.54 -1.69 10.98
CA MET A 20 -28.47 -3.09 11.40
C MET A 20 -27.02 -3.59 11.35
N GLU A 21 -26.70 -4.58 12.19
CA GLU A 21 -25.38 -5.24 12.17
C GLU A 21 -25.00 -5.65 10.73
N PRO A 22 -23.76 -5.37 10.29
CA PRO A 22 -22.59 -4.97 11.09
C PRO A 22 -22.42 -3.44 11.29
N ARG A 23 -23.46 -2.64 11.03
CA ARG A 23 -23.49 -1.17 11.19
C ARG A 23 -22.39 -0.44 10.41
N VAL A 24 -22.22 -0.82 9.15
CA VAL A 24 -21.28 -0.17 8.21
C VAL A 24 -22.01 0.77 7.26
N SER A 25 -21.28 1.55 6.47
CA SER A 25 -21.88 2.38 5.42
C SER A 25 -22.65 1.51 4.40
N HIS A 26 -23.58 2.13 3.67
CA HIS A 26 -24.33 1.46 2.59
C HIS A 26 -23.39 0.69 1.65
N PHE A 27 -22.39 1.39 1.12
CA PHE A 27 -21.43 0.83 0.16
C PHE A 27 -20.55 -0.27 0.77
N ARG A 28 -20.11 -0.15 2.03
CA ARG A 28 -19.39 -1.25 2.68
C ARG A 28 -20.31 -2.46 2.89
N GLY A 29 -21.59 -2.25 3.18
CA GLY A 29 -22.58 -3.32 3.23
C GLY A 29 -22.75 -4.03 1.89
N THR A 30 -22.77 -3.27 0.78
CA THR A 30 -22.76 -3.81 -0.58
C THR A 30 -21.50 -4.63 -0.85
N ASP A 31 -20.32 -4.14 -0.48
CA ASP A 31 -19.07 -4.89 -0.65
C ASP A 31 -19.12 -6.24 0.09
N LEU A 32 -19.61 -6.29 1.33
CA LEU A 32 -19.73 -7.53 2.10
C LEU A 32 -20.66 -8.57 1.42
N VAL A 33 -21.70 -8.11 0.74
CA VAL A 33 -22.57 -9.00 -0.06
C VAL A 33 -21.83 -9.50 -1.29
N VAL A 34 -21.11 -8.64 -2.00
CA VAL A 34 -20.28 -9.02 -3.15
C VAL A 34 -19.23 -10.05 -2.72
N GLU A 35 -18.51 -9.81 -1.63
CA GLU A 35 -17.52 -10.74 -1.06
C GLU A 35 -18.14 -12.10 -0.69
N HIS A 36 -19.35 -12.09 -0.13
CA HIS A 36 -20.08 -13.32 0.16
C HIS A 36 -20.41 -14.09 -1.14
N ILE A 37 -20.87 -13.40 -2.18
CA ILE A 37 -21.17 -14.00 -3.49
C ILE A 37 -19.88 -14.56 -4.12
N GLU A 38 -18.79 -13.81 -4.10
CA GLU A 38 -17.47 -14.23 -4.60
C GLU A 38 -16.99 -15.51 -3.92
N LYS A 39 -17.19 -15.60 -2.61
CA LYS A 39 -16.72 -16.74 -1.81
C LYS A 39 -17.57 -18.00 -1.98
N TYR A 40 -18.89 -17.85 -2.10
CA TYR A 40 -19.81 -18.98 -1.95
C TYR A 40 -20.66 -19.28 -3.19
N VAL A 41 -20.75 -18.36 -4.16
CA VAL A 41 -21.70 -18.45 -5.27
C VAL A 41 -20.99 -18.45 -6.62
N CYS A 42 -20.28 -17.38 -6.98
CA CYS A 42 -19.61 -17.26 -8.27
C CYS A 42 -18.56 -16.13 -8.31
N SER A 43 -17.65 -16.20 -9.28
CA SER A 43 -16.68 -15.12 -9.55
C SER A 43 -17.37 -13.81 -9.97
N THR A 44 -16.66 -12.70 -9.84
CA THR A 44 -17.11 -11.37 -10.29
C THR A 44 -16.38 -10.87 -11.52
N VAL A 45 -17.01 -9.90 -12.19
CA VAL A 45 -16.45 -9.07 -13.26
C VAL A 45 -16.81 -7.61 -13.00
N THR A 46 -16.08 -6.69 -13.63
CA THR A 46 -16.39 -5.25 -13.66
C THR A 46 -16.93 -4.83 -15.03
N SER A 47 -17.68 -3.73 -15.09
CA SER A 47 -18.37 -3.26 -16.29
C SER A 47 -17.41 -3.01 -17.44
N ASN A 48 -16.21 -2.52 -17.15
CA ASN A 48 -15.18 -2.26 -18.14
C ASN A 48 -14.63 -3.51 -18.82
N GLN A 49 -14.74 -4.70 -18.22
CA GLN A 49 -14.35 -5.95 -18.87
C GLN A 49 -15.30 -6.30 -20.04
N ILE A 50 -16.49 -5.71 -20.06
CA ILE A 50 -17.47 -5.87 -21.15
C ILE A 50 -17.54 -4.62 -22.03
N LEU A 51 -17.59 -3.43 -21.42
CA LEU A 51 -17.84 -2.15 -22.10
C LEU A 51 -16.55 -1.39 -22.48
N GLY A 52 -15.40 -1.79 -21.94
CA GLY A 52 -14.17 -1.00 -21.99
C GLY A 52 -14.19 0.20 -21.03
N GLY A 53 -13.09 0.96 -20.99
CA GLY A 53 -12.96 2.15 -20.14
C GLY A 53 -12.72 1.85 -18.66
N ALA A 54 -13.30 2.68 -17.78
CA ALA A 54 -13.19 2.54 -16.34
C ALA A 54 -14.39 1.77 -15.75
N PRO A 55 -14.20 0.99 -14.67
CA PRO A 55 -15.31 0.41 -13.91
C PRO A 55 -16.32 1.48 -13.49
N TYR A 56 -17.61 1.12 -13.44
CA TYR A 56 -18.63 2.04 -12.97
C TYR A 56 -18.41 2.40 -11.49
N ARG A 57 -18.75 3.63 -11.13
CA ARG A 57 -18.72 4.12 -9.75
C ARG A 57 -20.02 4.83 -9.45
N PHE A 58 -20.69 4.42 -8.37
CA PHE A 58 -21.79 5.19 -7.82
C PHE A 58 -21.28 6.56 -7.37
N GLU A 59 -21.81 7.63 -7.95
CA GLU A 59 -21.43 9.01 -7.60
C GLU A 59 -21.64 9.31 -6.11
N THR A 60 -22.57 8.59 -5.48
CA THR A 60 -22.91 8.70 -4.06
C THR A 60 -21.95 7.95 -3.14
N ASP A 61 -20.99 7.16 -3.63
CA ASP A 61 -19.93 6.54 -2.79
C ASP A 61 -18.81 7.55 -2.52
N PRO A 62 -18.74 8.11 -1.28
CA PRO A 62 -17.78 9.15 -0.96
C PRO A 62 -16.37 8.60 -0.72
N ARG A 63 -16.21 7.27 -0.64
CA ARG A 63 -14.94 6.64 -0.27
C ARG A 63 -13.89 6.88 -1.34
N LYS A 64 -12.67 7.18 -0.90
CA LYS A 64 -11.50 7.27 -1.79
C LYS A 64 -11.08 5.89 -2.27
N HIS A 65 -10.48 5.82 -3.44
CA HIS A 65 -9.96 4.59 -4.01
C HIS A 65 -8.51 4.34 -3.60
N LEU A 66 -8.29 3.29 -2.82
CA LEU A 66 -6.98 2.83 -2.39
C LEU A 66 -6.56 1.59 -3.19
N VAL A 67 -5.56 1.76 -4.06
CA VAL A 67 -5.02 0.68 -4.89
C VAL A 67 -3.75 0.13 -4.25
N PHE A 68 -3.74 -1.17 -3.94
CA PHE A 68 -2.59 -1.90 -3.47
C PHE A 68 -1.88 -2.59 -4.65
N LEU A 69 -0.68 -2.11 -4.98
CA LEU A 69 0.22 -2.78 -5.91
C LEU A 69 1.15 -3.73 -5.15
N ILE A 70 0.92 -5.04 -5.28
CA ILE A 70 1.57 -6.08 -4.48
C ILE A 70 2.36 -7.02 -5.37
N GLY A 71 3.68 -6.99 -5.23
CA GLY A 71 4.59 -7.72 -6.10
C GLY A 71 5.87 -8.16 -5.42
N GLU A 72 5.87 -8.39 -4.12
CA GLU A 72 7.02 -8.95 -3.40
C GLU A 72 6.75 -10.39 -2.92
N ARG A 73 7.81 -11.20 -2.81
CA ARG A 73 7.73 -12.64 -2.46
C ARG A 73 8.37 -12.99 -1.11
N GLN A 74 8.94 -12.01 -0.42
CA GLN A 74 9.78 -12.21 0.77
C GLN A 74 8.98 -12.13 2.07
N TYR A 75 7.99 -11.23 2.12
CA TYR A 75 7.29 -10.84 3.35
C TYR A 75 5.82 -11.25 3.37
N LYS A 76 5.39 -12.05 2.38
CA LYS A 76 4.01 -12.55 2.24
C LYS A 76 2.95 -11.45 2.23
N THR A 77 3.28 -10.28 1.70
CA THR A 77 2.32 -9.16 1.66
C THR A 77 1.14 -9.41 0.72
N ARG A 78 1.24 -10.40 -0.18
CA ARG A 78 0.08 -10.94 -0.92
C ARG A 78 -1.00 -11.49 0.01
N GLU A 79 -0.64 -11.98 1.19
CA GLU A 79 -1.59 -12.49 2.20
C GLU A 79 -1.91 -11.42 3.25
N THR A 80 -0.88 -10.75 3.79
CA THR A 80 -1.07 -9.85 4.95
C THR A 80 -1.74 -8.52 4.60
N LEU A 81 -1.47 -7.93 3.42
CA LEU A 81 -2.05 -6.63 3.06
C LEU A 81 -3.54 -6.71 2.78
N PRO A 82 -4.07 -7.67 2.00
CA PRO A 82 -5.52 -7.80 1.83
C PRO A 82 -6.24 -8.00 3.17
N ALA A 83 -5.76 -8.93 4.00
CA ALA A 83 -6.35 -9.16 5.32
C ALA A 83 -6.32 -7.93 6.23
N PHE A 84 -5.24 -7.16 6.21
CA PHE A 84 -5.14 -5.90 6.95
C PHE A 84 -6.11 -4.85 6.41
N ALA A 85 -6.11 -4.61 5.10
CA ALA A 85 -6.89 -3.55 4.48
C ALA A 85 -8.40 -3.80 4.59
N GLU A 86 -8.85 -5.04 4.38
CA GLU A 86 -10.26 -5.40 4.55
C GLU A 86 -10.75 -5.16 5.98
N LYS A 87 -9.90 -5.48 6.96
CA LYS A 87 -10.25 -5.32 8.38
C LYS A 87 -10.23 -3.88 8.85
N HIS A 88 -9.31 -3.06 8.32
CA HIS A 88 -8.97 -1.78 8.93
C HIS A 88 -9.24 -0.55 8.04
N LEU A 89 -9.47 -0.74 6.74
CA LEU A 89 -9.55 0.36 5.77
C LEU A 89 -10.82 0.32 4.90
N ALA A 90 -11.49 -0.83 4.76
CA ALA A 90 -12.62 -0.98 3.84
C ALA A 90 -13.86 -0.12 4.18
N SER A 91 -14.00 0.34 5.43
CA SER A 91 -15.07 1.29 5.80
C SER A 91 -14.85 2.68 5.20
N GLU A 92 -13.58 3.09 5.07
CA GLU A 92 -13.17 4.44 4.63
C GLU A 92 -12.80 4.49 3.15
N PHE A 93 -12.37 3.36 2.59
CA PHE A 93 -11.82 3.26 1.24
C PHE A 93 -12.52 2.19 0.42
N ARG A 94 -12.63 2.44 -0.88
CA ARG A 94 -12.77 1.36 -1.86
C ARG A 94 -11.41 0.73 -2.06
N LEU A 95 -11.32 -0.59 -2.01
CA LEU A 95 -10.05 -1.31 -2.08
C LEU A 95 -9.89 -2.00 -3.43
N SER A 96 -8.68 -1.97 -3.98
CA SER A 96 -8.32 -2.82 -5.12
C SER A 96 -6.93 -3.40 -4.93
N PHE A 97 -6.79 -4.71 -5.15
CA PHE A 97 -5.54 -5.42 -4.99
C PHE A 97 -5.03 -5.86 -6.36
N VAL A 98 -3.93 -5.27 -6.79
CA VAL A 98 -3.28 -5.54 -8.07
C VAL A 98 -2.01 -6.33 -7.78
N HIS A 99 -2.01 -7.60 -8.17
CA HIS A 99 -0.91 -8.52 -7.89
C HIS A 99 0.01 -8.69 -9.10
N ALA A 100 1.32 -8.78 -8.84
CA ALA A 100 2.26 -9.21 -9.87
C ALA A 100 1.92 -10.62 -10.34
N GLY A 101 2.04 -10.86 -11.65
CA GLY A 101 1.90 -12.18 -12.25
C GLY A 101 2.85 -13.20 -11.63
N GLU A 102 2.42 -14.46 -11.56
CA GLU A 102 3.23 -15.53 -10.97
C GLU A 102 4.35 -16.00 -11.90
N VAL A 103 4.09 -15.97 -13.21
CA VAL A 103 5.04 -16.34 -14.26
C VAL A 103 5.82 -15.11 -14.72
N ASP A 104 5.13 -14.16 -15.35
CA ASP A 104 5.68 -12.85 -15.66
C ASP A 104 5.52 -11.95 -14.46
N GLY A 105 6.56 -11.91 -13.64
CA GLY A 105 6.59 -11.06 -12.47
C GLY A 105 6.53 -9.56 -12.78
N ASN A 106 6.81 -9.13 -14.01
CA ASN A 106 6.86 -7.71 -14.34
C ASN A 106 5.51 -7.15 -14.76
N ARG A 107 4.52 -8.00 -15.04
CA ARG A 107 3.15 -7.60 -15.36
C ARG A 107 2.25 -7.69 -14.16
N PHE A 108 1.31 -6.75 -14.09
CA PHE A 108 0.31 -6.64 -13.04
C PHE A 108 -1.07 -6.61 -13.69
N ALA A 109 -1.79 -7.72 -13.64
CA ALA A 109 -3.15 -7.76 -14.17
C ALA A 109 -4.05 -6.82 -13.35
N GLY A 110 -4.73 -5.89 -14.01
CA GLY A 110 -5.56 -4.87 -13.34
C GLY A 110 -4.83 -3.59 -12.97
N ILE A 111 -3.61 -3.35 -13.47
CA ILE A 111 -2.82 -2.14 -13.17
C ILE A 111 -3.46 -0.84 -13.64
N GLU A 112 -4.37 -0.90 -14.61
CA GLU A 112 -5.19 0.23 -15.06
C GLU A 112 -6.04 0.84 -13.92
N ALA A 113 -6.30 0.10 -12.84
CA ALA A 113 -6.92 0.63 -11.63
C ALA A 113 -6.14 1.81 -11.02
N VAL A 114 -4.85 1.95 -11.30
CA VAL A 114 -4.01 3.07 -10.85
C VAL A 114 -4.48 4.41 -11.46
N GLU A 115 -5.16 4.43 -12.61
CA GLU A 115 -5.64 5.68 -13.20
C GLU A 115 -6.70 6.38 -12.33
N ASP A 116 -7.62 5.59 -11.75
CA ASP A 116 -8.70 6.05 -10.86
C ASP A 116 -8.27 6.12 -9.38
N ALA A 117 -7.06 5.65 -9.04
CA ALA A 117 -6.60 5.62 -7.66
C ALA A 117 -6.53 7.02 -7.05
N ASP A 118 -7.07 7.19 -5.85
CA ASP A 118 -6.83 8.36 -5.00
C ASP A 118 -5.53 8.18 -4.20
N VAL A 119 -5.21 6.94 -3.82
CA VAL A 119 -3.98 6.58 -3.10
C VAL A 119 -3.38 5.32 -3.68
N LEU A 120 -2.07 5.34 -3.94
CA LEU A 120 -1.33 4.16 -4.38
C LEU A 120 -0.52 3.59 -3.22
N PHE A 121 -0.84 2.37 -2.79
CA PHE A 121 -0.08 1.61 -1.81
C PHE A 121 0.85 0.63 -2.52
N VAL A 122 2.16 0.71 -2.25
CA VAL A 122 3.17 -0.09 -2.93
C VAL A 122 3.80 -1.10 -1.97
N SER A 123 3.78 -2.37 -2.36
CA SER A 123 4.57 -3.47 -1.77
C SER A 123 5.15 -4.31 -2.90
N VAL A 124 6.10 -3.73 -3.63
CA VAL A 124 6.74 -4.31 -4.82
C VAL A 124 8.24 -4.42 -4.57
N ARG A 125 8.91 -5.40 -5.19
CA ARG A 125 10.36 -5.59 -5.06
C ARG A 125 11.03 -5.78 -6.42
N ARG A 126 11.84 -4.80 -6.83
CA ARG A 126 12.77 -4.86 -7.99
C ARG A 126 12.15 -5.42 -9.25
N ARG A 127 11.21 -4.67 -9.84
CA ARG A 127 10.56 -5.02 -11.09
C ARG A 127 10.75 -3.89 -12.09
N ALA A 128 11.13 -4.23 -13.31
CA ALA A 128 10.96 -3.33 -14.43
C ALA A 128 9.61 -3.67 -15.05
N LEU A 129 8.68 -2.73 -15.06
CA LEU A 129 7.35 -2.97 -15.62
C LEU A 129 7.38 -2.69 -17.13
N PRO A 130 6.43 -3.22 -17.91
CA PRO A 130 6.17 -2.69 -19.25
C PRO A 130 6.11 -1.16 -19.23
N GLU A 131 6.59 -0.50 -20.29
CA GLU A 131 6.68 0.97 -20.31
C GLU A 131 5.32 1.64 -20.06
N GLU A 132 4.26 1.10 -20.67
CA GLU A 132 2.85 1.51 -20.47
C GLU A 132 2.40 1.41 -19.01
N ASP A 133 2.76 0.31 -18.33
CA ASP A 133 2.42 0.03 -16.94
C ASP A 133 3.12 1.00 -15.98
N LEU A 134 4.42 1.25 -16.19
CA LEU A 134 5.15 2.21 -15.37
C LEU A 134 4.65 3.64 -15.63
N ALA A 135 4.18 3.95 -16.83
CA ALA A 135 3.61 5.26 -17.15
C ALA A 135 2.34 5.57 -16.35
N LEU A 136 1.51 4.58 -16.02
CA LEU A 136 0.36 4.73 -15.12
C LEU A 136 0.80 5.25 -13.75
N ILE A 137 1.83 4.60 -13.18
CA ILE A 137 2.38 4.97 -11.86
C ILE A 137 3.02 6.36 -11.92
N ARG A 138 3.74 6.68 -13.00
CA ARG A 138 4.32 8.02 -13.20
C ARG A 138 3.22 9.07 -13.23
N ARG A 139 2.13 8.85 -13.98
CA ARG A 139 0.99 9.78 -14.04
C ARG A 139 0.39 10.02 -12.66
N HIS A 140 0.15 8.97 -11.88
CA HIS A 140 -0.34 9.07 -10.50
C HIS A 140 0.57 9.97 -9.64
N VAL A 141 1.88 9.71 -9.66
CA VAL A 141 2.86 10.51 -8.90
C VAL A 141 2.87 11.97 -9.36
N THR A 142 2.99 12.22 -10.67
CA THR A 142 3.08 13.58 -11.23
C THR A 142 1.80 14.39 -11.05
N ALA A 143 0.66 13.73 -10.88
CA ALA A 143 -0.61 14.39 -10.53
C ALA A 143 -0.65 14.83 -9.05
N GLY A 144 0.43 14.67 -8.29
CA GLY A 144 0.47 15.01 -6.87
C GLY A 144 -0.32 14.04 -6.00
N LYS A 145 -0.68 12.85 -6.51
CA LYS A 145 -1.51 11.92 -5.75
C LYS A 145 -0.69 11.16 -4.68
N PRO A 146 -1.28 10.85 -3.52
CA PRO A 146 -0.60 10.17 -2.42
C PRO A 146 0.01 8.81 -2.77
N VAL A 147 1.15 8.50 -2.14
CA VAL A 147 1.83 7.19 -2.23
C VAL A 147 2.17 6.66 -0.85
N VAL A 148 1.75 5.44 -0.54
CA VAL A 148 2.11 4.73 0.70
C VAL A 148 3.01 3.56 0.35
N GLY A 149 4.08 3.32 1.10
CA GLY A 149 5.01 2.23 0.83
C GLY A 149 5.44 1.47 2.08
N ILE A 150 5.60 0.15 1.96
CA ILE A 150 6.19 -0.68 3.01
C ILE A 150 7.35 -1.52 2.48
N ARG A 151 8.28 -1.90 3.37
CA ARG A 151 9.41 -2.81 3.06
C ARG A 151 10.04 -2.49 1.71
N THR A 152 9.89 -3.40 0.74
CA THR A 152 10.60 -3.36 -0.54
C THR A 152 10.15 -2.23 -1.45
N ALA A 153 9.09 -1.50 -1.11
CA ALA A 153 8.61 -0.34 -1.86
C ALA A 153 9.71 0.70 -2.11
N SER A 154 10.70 0.85 -1.21
CA SER A 154 11.86 1.73 -1.43
C SER A 154 12.65 1.39 -2.69
N HIS A 155 12.59 0.16 -3.15
CA HIS A 155 13.28 -0.30 -4.35
C HIS A 155 12.33 -1.11 -5.24
N ALA A 156 11.06 -0.71 -5.29
CA ALA A 156 10.01 -1.32 -6.10
C ALA A 156 10.43 -1.43 -7.58
N PHE A 157 10.89 -0.32 -8.15
CA PHE A 157 11.17 -0.20 -9.58
C PHE A 157 12.65 0.02 -9.90
N SER A 158 13.55 -0.24 -8.95
CA SER A 158 15.01 -0.16 -9.17
C SER A 158 15.61 -1.55 -9.41
N LEU A 159 16.37 -1.67 -10.49
CA LEU A 159 17.12 -2.86 -10.85
C LEU A 159 18.59 -2.82 -10.40
N ARG A 160 18.96 -1.88 -9.51
CA ARG A 160 20.35 -1.62 -9.07
C ARG A 160 21.25 -1.20 -10.23
N GLY A 161 20.76 -0.31 -11.08
CA GLY A 161 21.51 0.16 -12.26
C GLY A 161 21.68 -0.87 -13.37
N LYS A 162 21.05 -2.05 -13.27
CA LYS A 162 20.95 -2.97 -14.41
C LYS A 162 19.95 -2.41 -15.44
N PRO A 163 20.18 -2.60 -16.75
CA PRO A 163 19.22 -2.20 -17.76
C PRO A 163 17.90 -2.96 -17.59
N ALA A 164 16.80 -2.29 -17.91
CA ALA A 164 15.51 -2.96 -18.06
C ALA A 164 15.52 -3.84 -19.32
N PRO A 165 14.76 -4.95 -19.34
CA PRO A 165 14.51 -5.71 -20.56
C PRO A 165 13.84 -4.85 -21.64
N ASP A 166 13.92 -5.27 -22.90
CA ASP A 166 13.25 -4.58 -24.01
C ASP A 166 11.75 -4.43 -23.75
N GLY A 167 11.21 -3.25 -24.07
CA GLY A 167 9.81 -2.88 -23.83
C GLY A 167 9.43 -2.68 -22.35
N HIS A 168 10.40 -2.68 -21.44
CA HIS A 168 10.20 -2.43 -20.02
C HIS A 168 11.01 -1.22 -19.56
N ALA A 169 10.54 -0.58 -18.49
CA ALA A 169 11.21 0.53 -17.84
C ALA A 169 11.44 0.27 -16.35
N SER A 170 12.52 0.86 -15.84
CA SER A 170 12.79 0.98 -14.41
C SER A 170 12.70 2.43 -13.96
N TRP A 171 12.67 2.65 -12.65
CA TRP A 171 12.73 3.97 -12.03
C TRP A 171 13.76 3.92 -10.89
N GLU A 172 15.04 4.04 -11.25
CA GLU A 172 16.14 3.90 -10.29
C GLU A 172 16.10 4.92 -9.14
N LYS A 173 15.62 6.14 -9.41
CA LYS A 173 15.48 7.21 -8.41
C LYS A 173 14.15 7.20 -7.64
N TRP A 174 13.33 6.17 -7.83
CA TRP A 174 11.99 6.05 -7.21
C TRP A 174 12.00 6.36 -5.71
N ASP A 175 12.94 5.80 -4.94
CA ASP A 175 12.97 5.99 -3.49
C ASP A 175 13.13 7.46 -3.10
N ALA A 176 14.11 8.12 -3.72
CA ALA A 176 14.46 9.49 -3.42
C ALA A 176 13.39 10.47 -3.93
N GLU A 177 12.84 10.22 -5.13
CA GLU A 177 11.88 11.12 -5.77
C GLU A 177 10.46 10.98 -5.21
N VAL A 178 10.06 9.76 -4.86
CA VAL A 178 8.68 9.47 -4.46
C VAL A 178 8.55 9.29 -2.95
N LEU A 179 9.38 8.45 -2.35
CA LEU A 179 9.24 8.11 -0.93
C LEU A 179 10.06 9.03 -0.01
N GLY A 180 11.01 9.80 -0.54
CA GLY A 180 11.95 10.60 0.26
C GLY A 180 13.01 9.75 0.97
N GLY A 181 13.18 8.50 0.54
CA GLY A 181 14.12 7.54 1.10
C GLY A 181 15.53 7.62 0.50
N ASN A 182 16.38 6.73 0.99
CA ASN A 182 17.75 6.57 0.52
C ASN A 182 18.25 5.14 0.81
N TYR A 183 17.54 4.14 0.27
CA TYR A 183 17.80 2.73 0.53
C TYR A 183 19.13 2.25 -0.07
N HIS A 184 20.05 1.78 0.79
CA HIS A 184 21.37 1.22 0.43
C HIS A 184 21.54 -0.24 0.85
N GLY A 185 20.45 -1.00 0.91
CA GLY A 185 20.46 -2.39 1.34
C GLY A 185 20.00 -2.56 2.79
N HIS A 186 20.45 -3.64 3.43
CA HIS A 186 20.01 -3.98 4.78
C HIS A 186 21.13 -4.63 5.59
N HIS A 187 21.00 -4.61 6.90
CA HIS A 187 21.82 -5.38 7.84
C HIS A 187 21.46 -6.88 7.77
N ARG A 188 22.11 -7.70 8.60
CA ARG A 188 21.85 -9.15 8.63
C ARG A 188 20.37 -9.43 8.92
N ASN A 189 19.86 -10.52 8.32
CA ASN A 189 18.50 -10.98 8.54
C ASN A 189 18.34 -11.59 9.94
N ASN A 190 17.10 -11.81 10.37
CA ASN A 190 16.73 -12.49 11.61
C ASN A 190 17.23 -11.81 12.91
N LEU A 191 17.64 -10.53 12.83
CA LEU A 191 17.91 -9.71 14.00
C LEU A 191 16.61 -9.11 14.52
N LYS A 192 16.49 -8.99 15.84
CA LYS A 192 15.40 -8.19 16.41
C LYS A 192 15.75 -6.71 16.29
N THR A 193 14.78 -5.93 15.83
CA THR A 193 14.86 -4.48 15.76
C THR A 193 13.87 -3.88 16.75
N VAL A 194 14.38 -3.07 17.67
CA VAL A 194 13.56 -2.26 18.59
C VAL A 194 13.34 -0.89 17.97
N ALA A 195 12.10 -0.42 18.00
CA ALA A 195 11.74 0.89 17.49
C ALA A 195 11.73 1.94 18.60
N ARG A 196 12.14 3.17 18.27
CA ARG A 196 12.01 4.33 19.15
C ARG A 196 11.37 5.49 18.39
N VAL A 197 10.55 6.25 19.10
CA VAL A 197 9.97 7.49 18.58
C VAL A 197 11.06 8.55 18.46
N VAL A 198 11.03 9.33 17.37
CA VAL A 198 11.86 10.52 17.23
C VAL A 198 11.26 11.64 18.07
N ALA A 199 12.05 12.25 18.96
CA ALA A 199 11.61 13.42 19.72
C ALA A 199 11.20 14.55 18.76
N GLY A 200 9.96 15.05 18.90
CA GLY A 200 9.39 16.04 17.97
C GLY A 200 8.95 15.49 16.61
N GLY A 201 8.93 14.16 16.42
CA GLY A 201 8.24 13.54 15.29
C GLY A 201 6.74 13.87 15.33
N LYS A 202 6.11 13.99 14.16
CA LYS A 202 4.70 14.40 14.06
C LYS A 202 3.80 13.45 14.86
N PRO A 203 3.09 13.93 15.91
CA PRO A 203 2.37 13.05 16.84
C PRO A 203 1.24 12.29 16.15
N GLY A 204 0.54 12.90 15.18
CA GLY A 204 -0.59 12.26 14.48
C GLY A 204 -0.32 10.87 13.85
N PHE A 205 0.92 10.52 13.50
CA PHE A 205 1.22 9.20 12.96
C PHE A 205 1.26 8.09 14.02
N LEU A 206 1.52 8.46 15.27
CA LEU A 206 1.67 7.57 16.40
C LEU A 206 0.55 7.73 17.44
N ASP A 207 -0.48 8.51 17.13
CA ASP A 207 -1.69 8.60 17.95
C ASP A 207 -2.31 7.21 18.14
N GLY A 208 -2.47 6.81 19.40
CA GLY A 208 -2.94 5.47 19.78
C GLY A 208 -1.93 4.34 19.55
N VAL A 209 -0.69 4.63 19.16
CA VAL A 209 0.35 3.63 18.90
C VAL A 209 1.24 3.42 20.13
N GLY A 210 0.94 2.39 20.92
CA GLY A 210 1.79 1.96 22.04
C GLY A 210 2.94 1.07 21.58
N LEU A 211 4.17 1.61 21.49
CA LEU A 211 5.35 0.83 21.05
C LEU A 211 5.99 -0.06 22.13
N GLU A 212 5.42 -0.09 23.34
CA GLU A 212 5.93 -0.93 24.42
C GLU A 212 5.93 -2.41 24.00
N GLY A 213 7.09 -3.05 24.07
CA GLY A 213 7.27 -4.44 23.64
C GLY A 213 7.21 -4.67 22.13
N PHE A 214 7.08 -3.62 21.30
CA PHE A 214 7.11 -3.77 19.85
C PHE A 214 8.52 -4.17 19.38
N VAL A 215 8.58 -5.30 18.67
CA VAL A 215 9.84 -5.83 18.11
C VAL A 215 9.61 -6.28 16.69
N SER A 216 10.35 -5.72 15.75
CA SER A 216 10.35 -6.21 14.36
C SER A 216 11.41 -7.30 14.16
N ARG A 217 11.06 -8.29 13.33
CA ARG A 217 11.97 -9.36 12.89
C ARG A 217 12.39 -9.22 11.43
N GLY A 218 11.93 -8.16 10.76
CA GLY A 218 12.43 -7.80 9.43
C GLY A 218 13.87 -7.30 9.51
N SER A 219 14.64 -7.49 8.44
CA SER A 219 15.99 -6.91 8.36
C SER A 219 15.92 -5.38 8.44
N LEU A 220 16.81 -4.79 9.24
CA LEU A 220 16.98 -3.34 9.36
C LEU A 220 17.57 -2.80 8.05
N TYR A 221 16.88 -1.85 7.43
CA TYR A 221 17.29 -1.24 6.17
C TYR A 221 18.24 -0.08 6.43
N ARG A 222 19.25 0.07 5.56
CA ARG A 222 20.18 1.20 5.59
C ARG A 222 19.58 2.34 4.79
N ASN A 223 18.96 3.30 5.49
CA ASN A 223 18.17 4.38 4.89
C ASN A 223 18.75 5.77 5.19
N ALA A 224 19.63 5.90 6.19
CA ALA A 224 20.22 7.19 6.54
C ALA A 224 21.30 7.64 5.53
N PRO A 225 21.40 8.95 5.23
CA PRO A 225 20.42 10.00 5.54
C PRO A 225 19.21 9.93 4.59
N LEU A 226 18.03 10.35 5.07
CA LEU A 226 16.85 10.53 4.21
C LEU A 226 16.98 11.78 3.32
N GLN A 227 16.11 11.91 2.32
CA GLN A 227 16.06 13.12 1.48
C GLN A 227 15.69 14.36 2.29
N LYS A 228 16.17 15.53 1.83
CA LYS A 228 15.79 16.81 2.42
C LYS A 228 14.25 16.98 2.36
N GLY A 229 13.63 17.23 3.51
CA GLY A 229 12.19 17.38 3.65
C GLY A 229 11.44 16.10 4.03
N ALA A 230 12.12 14.95 4.05
CA ALA A 230 11.58 13.74 4.67
C ALA A 230 11.64 13.87 6.20
N ASN A 231 10.53 13.53 6.86
CA ASN A 231 10.36 13.66 8.30
C ASN A 231 10.29 12.28 8.94
N ALA A 232 11.42 11.79 9.45
CA ALA A 232 11.46 10.56 10.22
C ALA A 232 10.74 10.75 11.56
N PHE A 233 9.83 9.84 11.88
CA PHE A 233 9.15 9.82 13.18
C PHE A 233 9.41 8.52 13.96
N LEU A 234 10.01 7.51 13.31
CA LEU A 234 10.41 6.25 13.94
C LEU A 234 11.84 5.87 13.52
N MET A 235 12.68 5.56 14.50
CA MET A 235 14.04 5.04 14.31
C MET A 235 14.14 3.62 14.85
N GLY A 236 15.07 2.83 14.35
CA GLY A 236 15.26 1.43 14.74
C GLY A 236 16.71 1.10 15.02
N LYS A 237 16.93 0.28 16.04
CA LYS A 237 18.24 -0.32 16.34
C LYS A 237 18.10 -1.84 16.33
N ALA A 238 18.89 -2.51 15.49
CA ALA A 238 18.94 -3.96 15.44
C ALA A 238 19.97 -4.50 16.45
N GLU A 239 19.72 -5.71 16.96
CA GLU A 239 20.68 -6.44 17.80
C GLU A 239 22.06 -6.50 17.12
N SER A 240 23.10 -6.15 17.88
CA SER A 240 24.50 -6.16 17.41
C SER A 240 24.77 -5.24 16.21
N VAL A 241 23.93 -4.23 15.98
CA VAL A 241 24.15 -3.15 15.01
C VAL A 241 24.23 -1.84 15.78
N GLU A 242 25.38 -1.16 15.67
CA GLU A 242 25.57 0.12 16.38
C GLU A 242 24.76 1.26 15.76
N GLN A 243 24.63 1.26 14.43
CA GLN A 243 23.91 2.29 13.69
C GLN A 243 22.40 2.15 13.90
N GLU A 244 21.76 3.29 14.13
CA GLU A 244 20.31 3.39 14.06
C GLU A 244 19.87 3.87 12.68
N GLU A 245 18.75 3.36 12.22
CA GLU A 245 18.23 3.64 10.89
C GLU A 245 16.77 4.11 10.96
N PRO A 246 16.33 5.04 10.08
CA PRO A 246 14.93 5.41 9.96
C PRO A 246 14.07 4.19 9.60
N LEU A 247 13.04 3.95 10.42
CA LEU A 247 12.04 2.90 10.20
C LEU A 247 10.78 3.43 9.55
N ALA A 248 10.39 4.67 9.81
CA ALA A 248 9.19 5.26 9.22
C ALA A 248 9.30 6.78 9.10
N TRP A 249 8.81 7.31 7.98
CA TRP A 249 8.85 8.73 7.68
C TRP A 249 7.73 9.16 6.75
N SER A 250 7.45 10.45 6.75
CA SER A 250 6.59 11.10 5.76
C SER A 250 7.40 12.04 4.88
N PHE A 251 6.94 12.26 3.65
CA PHE A 251 7.59 13.13 2.68
C PHE A 251 6.54 13.85 1.83
N ILE A 252 6.57 15.18 1.85
CA ILE A 252 5.78 16.00 0.93
C ILE A 252 6.63 16.22 -0.31
N ARG A 253 6.21 15.62 -1.42
CA ARG A 253 6.91 15.73 -2.70
C ARG A 253 6.76 17.13 -3.28
N LYS A 254 7.63 17.47 -4.23
CA LYS A 254 7.59 18.77 -4.92
C LYS A 254 6.30 19.01 -5.70
N ASP A 255 5.65 17.93 -6.15
CA ASP A 255 4.35 17.95 -6.83
C ASP A 255 3.15 18.12 -5.86
N GLY A 256 3.40 18.30 -4.55
CA GLY A 256 2.38 18.43 -3.51
C GLY A 256 1.89 17.10 -2.93
N GLY A 257 2.29 15.97 -3.53
CA GLY A 257 1.84 14.65 -3.09
C GLY A 257 2.40 14.22 -1.75
N ARG A 258 1.52 13.66 -0.92
CA ARG A 258 1.86 13.10 0.39
C ARG A 258 2.39 11.69 0.22
N SER A 259 3.60 11.45 0.69
CA SER A 259 4.19 10.10 0.71
C SER A 259 4.43 9.66 2.15
N TRP A 260 4.05 8.43 2.46
CA TRP A 260 4.28 7.82 3.76
C TRP A 260 4.96 6.48 3.56
N TYR A 261 6.05 6.24 4.26
CA TYR A 261 6.81 5.01 4.11
C TYR A 261 7.21 4.44 5.47
N THR A 262 7.20 3.11 5.55
CA THR A 262 7.92 2.39 6.61
C THR A 262 8.74 1.23 6.05
N SER A 263 9.96 1.07 6.56
CA SER A 263 10.73 -0.14 6.34
C SER A 263 10.24 -1.29 7.24
N LEU A 264 9.14 -1.17 7.97
CA LEU A 264 8.47 -2.28 8.65
C LEU A 264 7.48 -2.97 7.70
N GLY A 265 6.86 -4.07 8.15
CA GLY A 265 5.90 -4.84 7.35
C GLY A 265 6.33 -6.28 7.11
N HIS A 266 7.18 -6.83 7.97
CA HIS A 266 7.35 -8.27 8.08
C HIS A 266 6.06 -8.92 8.61
N VAL A 267 5.82 -10.20 8.35
CA VAL A 267 4.61 -10.91 8.82
C VAL A 267 4.43 -10.79 10.34
N SER A 268 5.53 -10.81 11.10
CA SER A 268 5.51 -10.61 12.57
C SER A 268 5.09 -9.20 12.98
N ASP A 269 5.29 -8.20 12.13
CA ASP A 269 4.89 -6.82 12.41
C ASP A 269 3.37 -6.72 12.25
N PHE A 270 2.79 -7.32 11.20
CA PHE A 270 1.33 -7.41 11.02
C PHE A 270 0.62 -8.12 12.18
N ALA A 271 1.29 -9.03 12.88
CA ALA A 271 0.73 -9.67 14.07
C ALA A 271 0.64 -8.73 15.28
N GLN A 272 1.36 -7.61 15.29
CA GLN A 272 1.42 -6.65 16.38
C GLN A 272 0.47 -5.46 16.12
N GLU A 273 -0.36 -5.13 17.11
CA GLU A 273 -1.31 -4.00 17.02
C GLU A 273 -0.64 -2.66 16.72
N PRO A 274 0.51 -2.29 17.34
CA PRO A 274 1.11 -0.98 17.12
C PRO A 274 1.48 -0.74 15.64
N PHE A 275 1.94 -1.78 14.94
CA PHE A 275 2.23 -1.68 13.51
C PHE A 275 0.96 -1.51 12.68
N ARG A 276 -0.10 -2.27 12.97
CA ARG A 276 -1.39 -2.14 12.26
C ARG A 276 -1.97 -0.73 12.44
N GLN A 277 -1.99 -0.22 13.66
CA GLN A 277 -2.51 1.12 13.95
C GLN A 277 -1.66 2.21 13.27
N MET A 278 -0.33 2.13 13.36
CA MET A 278 0.56 3.07 12.67
C MET A 278 0.34 3.06 11.14
N LEU A 279 0.14 1.88 10.55
CA LEU A 279 -0.12 1.77 9.12
C LEU A 279 -1.47 2.38 8.72
N VAL A 280 -2.51 2.21 9.54
CA VAL A 280 -3.81 2.90 9.36
C VAL A 280 -3.59 4.42 9.40
N ASN A 281 -2.94 4.93 10.44
CA ASN A 281 -2.68 6.37 10.59
C ASN A 281 -1.91 6.94 9.38
N GLY A 282 -0.90 6.21 8.90
CA GLY A 282 -0.13 6.56 7.71
C GLY A 282 -0.96 6.64 6.43
N VAL A 283 -1.84 5.65 6.21
CA VAL A 283 -2.76 5.64 5.06
C VAL A 283 -3.76 6.80 5.15
N MET A 284 -4.39 7.02 6.30
CA MET A 284 -5.39 8.07 6.51
C MET A 284 -4.80 9.47 6.28
N TRP A 285 -3.59 9.71 6.77
CA TRP A 285 -2.88 10.96 6.55
C TRP A 285 -2.49 11.18 5.09
N ALA A 286 -1.94 10.14 4.45
CA ALA A 286 -1.53 10.21 3.05
C ALA A 286 -2.76 10.53 2.18
N ALA A 287 -3.88 9.87 2.45
CA ALA A 287 -5.16 10.10 1.80
C ALA A 287 -5.77 11.49 2.08
N GLY A 288 -5.26 12.24 3.06
CA GLY A 288 -5.87 13.51 3.50
C GLY A 288 -7.26 13.32 4.11
N VAL A 289 -7.52 12.16 4.73
CA VAL A 289 -8.74 11.92 5.52
C VAL A 289 -8.53 12.40 6.95
N SER A 290 -7.28 12.32 7.46
CA SER A 290 -6.85 12.97 8.69
C SER A 290 -5.71 13.96 8.42
N GLU A 291 -5.64 15.02 9.24
CA GLU A 291 -4.46 15.86 9.32
C GLU A 291 -3.49 15.30 10.36
N ALA A 292 -2.19 15.34 10.07
CA ALA A 292 -1.18 15.04 11.07
C ALA A 292 -0.98 16.32 11.88
N ASN A 293 -1.79 16.48 12.93
CA ASN A 293 -1.54 17.48 13.96
C ASN A 293 -0.23 17.17 14.68
#